data_AF-A0A9X8YMH4-F1
#
_entry.id   AF-A0A9X8YMH4-F1
#
_cell.length_a   1.000
_cell.length_b   1.000
_cell.length_c   1.000
_cell.angle_alpha   90.00
_cell.angle_beta   90.00
_cell.angle_gamma   90.00
#
_symmetry.space_group_name_H-M   'P 1'
#
loop_
_entity.id
_entity.type
_entity.pdbx_description
1 polymer ?
#
loop_
_entity_poly.entity_id
_entity_poly.type
_entity_poly.pdbx_seq_one_letter_code
_entity_poly.pdbx_strand_id
1 'polypeptide(L)' 'AKKQVDERVAQYFDFLQKNNIEKKDISAANLRTQPEYDYLKTGESVLKGYRAVRQVQVTLRQLDKLNELLDGALKSGL' A
#
# COMPACT_ATOMS: atom_id res chain seq x y z
N ALA A 1 -5.80 12.57 0.49
CA ALA A 1 -5.74 11.18 -0.01
C ALA A 1 -4.45 10.89 -0.79
N LYS A 2 -4.19 11.49 -1.96
CA LYS A 2 -3.00 11.20 -2.79
C LYS A 2 -1.66 11.35 -2.07
N LYS A 3 -1.40 12.52 -1.47
CA LYS A 3 -0.11 12.82 -0.80
C LYS A 3 0.24 11.78 0.27
N GLN A 4 -0.73 11.39 1.09
CA GLN A 4 -0.56 10.38 2.13
C GLN A 4 -0.27 8.98 1.56
N VAL A 5 -0.84 8.63 0.41
CA VAL A 5 -0.52 7.37 -0.28
C VAL A 5 0.88 7.41 -0.88
N ASP A 6 1.27 8.54 -1.48
CA ASP A 6 2.64 8.72 -1.98
C ASP A 6 3.68 8.60 -0.85
N GLU A 7 3.41 9.20 0.31
CA GLU A 7 4.27 9.11 1.51
C GLU A 7 4.38 7.67 2.05
N ARG A 8 3.25 6.96 2.21
CA ARG A 8 3.26 5.56 2.65
C ARG A 8 3.99 4.64 1.69
N VAL A 9 3.81 4.86 0.39
CA VAL A 9 4.51 4.08 -0.64
C VAL A 9 6.01 4.35 -0.57
N ALA A 10 6.43 5.61 -0.39
CA ALA A 10 7.85 5.93 -0.21
C ALA A 10 8.44 5.21 1.03
N GLN A 11 7.75 5.24 2.17
CA GLN A 11 8.15 4.52 3.38
C GLN A 11 8.26 3.00 3.15
N TYR A 12 7.34 2.42 2.37
CA TYR A 12 7.40 1.02 2.01
C TYR A 12 8.57 0.70 1.09
N PHE A 13 8.89 1.55 0.12
CA PHE A 13 10.09 1.40 -0.71
C PHE A 13 11.38 1.45 0.13
N ASP A 14 11.48 2.38 1.08
CA ASP A 14 12.63 2.47 1.98
C ASP A 14 12.77 1.21 2.85
N PHE A 15 11.65 0.69 3.36
CA PHE A 15 11.60 -0.57 4.10
C PHE A 15 12.11 -1.73 3.23
N LEU A 16 11.62 -1.87 2.00
CA LEU A 16 12.03 -2.93 1.09
C LEU A 16 13.53 -2.85 0.75
N GLN A 17 14.06 -1.65 0.52
CA GLN A 17 15.50 -1.45 0.27
C GLN A 17 16.37 -1.85 1.46
N LYS A 18 15.97 -1.50 2.69
CA LYS A 18 16.66 -1.92 3.92
C LYS A 18 16.68 -3.43 4.10
N ASN A 19 15.67 -4.13 3.56
CA ASN A 19 15.59 -5.59 3.55
C ASN A 19 16.24 -6.23 2.31
N ASN A 20 17.09 -5.48 1.59
CA ASN A 20 17.83 -5.94 0.40
C ASN A 20 16.94 -6.38 -0.77
N ILE A 21 15.73 -5.80 -0.88
CA ILE A 21 14.92 -5.94 -2.08
C ILE A 21 15.38 -4.88 -3.09
N GLU A 22 15.87 -5.34 -4.23
CA GLU A 22 16.36 -4.46 -5.28
C GLU A 22 15.21 -3.71 -5.97
N LYS A 23 15.47 -2.49 -6.46
CA LYS A 23 14.46 -1.68 -7.17
C LYS A 23 13.84 -2.41 -8.37
N LYS A 24 14.61 -3.25 -9.06
CA LYS A 24 14.13 -4.06 -10.20
C LYS A 24 13.05 -5.09 -9.79
N ASP A 25 13.04 -5.47 -8.53
CA ASP A 25 12.12 -6.44 -7.94
C ASP A 25 10.88 -5.77 -7.32
N ILE A 26 10.73 -4.43 -7.47
CA ILE A 26 9.59 -3.66 -6.98
C ILE A 26 8.88 -2.98 -8.16
N SER A 27 7.60 -3.27 -8.34
CA SER A 27 6.75 -2.64 -9.34
C SER A 27 5.58 -1.93 -8.65
N ALA A 28 5.44 -0.62 -8.87
CA ALA A 28 4.33 0.16 -8.33
C ALA A 28 3.44 0.63 -9.49
N ALA A 29 2.16 0.24 -9.46
CA ALA A 29 1.19 0.60 -10.47
C ALA A 29 0.69 2.06 -10.31
N ASN A 30 -0.11 2.51 -11.27
CA ASN A 30 -0.76 3.82 -11.23
C ASN A 30 -1.66 3.97 -9.99
N LEU A 31 -1.61 5.14 -9.36
CA LEU A 31 -2.52 5.52 -8.28
C LEU A 31 -3.94 5.67 -8.84
N ARG A 32 -4.90 4.99 -8.22
CA ARG A 32 -6.32 5.14 -8.54
C ARG A 32 -7.03 5.82 -7.39
N THR A 33 -7.99 6.69 -7.70
CA THR A 33 -8.88 7.30 -6.72
C THR A 33 -10.29 6.77 -6.93
N GLN A 34 -10.93 6.31 -5.86
CA GLN A 34 -12.30 5.83 -5.88
C GLN A 34 -13.14 6.58 -4.85
N PRO A 35 -14.38 6.98 -5.18
CA PRO A 35 -15.29 7.53 -4.18
C PRO A 35 -15.64 6.46 -3.14
N GLU A 36 -15.75 6.89 -1.89
CA GLU A 36 -16.28 6.10 -0.78
C GLU A 36 -17.66 6.61 -0.42
N TYR A 37 -18.61 5.69 -0.26
CA TYR A 37 -19.98 6.00 0.13
C TYR A 37 -20.31 5.30 1.45
N ASP A 38 -21.03 6.00 2.33
CA ASP A 38 -21.74 5.39 3.45
C ASP A 38 -23.18 5.10 2.99
N TYR A 39 -23.67 3.88 3.27
CA TYR A 39 -25.02 3.46 2.92
C TYR A 39 -25.91 3.55 4.15
N LEU A 40 -26.88 4.46 4.13
CA LEU A 40 -27.82 4.66 5.22
C LEU A 40 -28.87 3.55 5.24
N LYS A 41 -29.43 3.26 6.42
CA LYS A 41 -30.52 2.27 6.58
C LYS A 41 -31.78 2.63 5.78
N THR A 42 -31.91 3.90 5.37
CA THR A 42 -32.97 4.43 4.52
C THR A 42 -32.80 4.10 3.03
N GLY A 43 -31.66 3.52 2.64
CA GLY A 43 -31.33 3.18 1.25
C GLY A 43 -30.57 4.27 0.49
N GLU A 44 -30.36 5.43 1.10
CA GLU A 44 -29.56 6.52 0.51
C GLU A 44 -28.05 6.28 0.66
N SER A 45 -27.29 6.62 -0.39
CA SER A 45 -25.83 6.62 -0.37
C SER A 45 -25.29 8.04 -0.21
N VAL A 46 -24.48 8.28 0.82
CA VAL A 46 -23.84 9.57 1.08
C VAL A 46 -22.35 9.47 0.75
N LEU A 47 -21.84 10.38 -0.09
CA LEU A 47 -20.41 10.45 -0.39
C LEU A 47 -19.64 10.80 0.89
N LYS A 48 -18.82 9.87 1.37
CA LYS A 48 -17.95 10.01 2.54
C LYS A 48 -16.64 10.70 2.19
N GLY A 49 -16.12 10.45 1.00
CA GLY A 49 -14.84 10.99 0.55
C GLY A 49 -14.23 10.20 -0.60
N TYR A 50 -12.92 10.28 -0.75
CA TYR A 50 -12.17 9.59 -1.81
C TYR A 50 -11.03 8.77 -1.20
N ARG A 51 -11.00 7.48 -1.51
CA ARG A 51 -9.87 6.60 -1.23
C ARG A 51 -8.90 6.63 -2.39
N ALA A 52 -7.62 6.82 -2.10
CA ALA A 52 -6.56 6.65 -3.07
C ALA A 52 -5.88 5.29 -2.80
N VAL A 53 -5.70 4.50 -3.85
CA VAL A 53 -5.13 3.14 -3.79
C VAL A 53 -4.00 3.04 -4.81
N ARG A 54 -2.83 2.58 -4.37
CA ARG A 54 -1.71 2.22 -5.24
C ARG A 54 -1.34 0.77 -4.94
N GLN A 55 -1.32 -0.05 -5.98
CA GLN A 55 -0.85 -1.44 -5.87
C GLN A 55 0.67 -1.47 -6.04
N VAL A 56 1.36 -2.12 -5.09
CA VAL A 56 2.80 -2.38 -5.15
C VAL A 56 2.99 -3.90 -5.19
N GLN A 57 3.73 -4.38 -6.17
CA GLN A 57 4.12 -5.76 -6.33
C GLN A 57 5.61 -5.89 -6.03
N VAL A 58 5.95 -6.88 -5.22
CA VAL A 58 7.33 -7.13 -4.76
C VAL A 58 7.71 -8.56 -5.11
N THR A 59 8.89 -8.74 -5.70
CA THR A 59 9.49 -10.05 -5.96
C THR A 59 10.51 -10.36 -4.89
N LEU A 60 10.22 -11.33 -4.03
CA LEU A 60 11.15 -11.84 -3.03
C LEU A 60 11.88 -13.07 -3.57
N ARG A 61 13.20 -12.99 -3.71
CA ARG A 61 14.03 -14.10 -4.20
C ARG A 61 14.54 -15.03 -3.09
N GLN A 62 14.61 -14.53 -1.86
CA GLN A 62 15.09 -15.23 -0.67
C GLN A 62 13.89 -15.57 0.22
N LEU A 63 13.30 -16.75 0.03
CA LEU A 63 12.05 -17.16 0.70
C LEU A 63 12.19 -17.29 2.22
N ASP A 64 13.40 -17.58 2.70
CA ASP A 64 13.77 -17.59 4.11
C ASP A 64 13.54 -16.23 4.81
N LYS A 65 13.57 -15.13 4.05
CA LYS A 65 13.31 -13.78 4.55
C LYS A 65 11.85 -13.36 4.52
N LEU A 66 10.94 -14.24 4.07
CA LEU A 66 9.52 -13.89 3.92
C LEU A 66 8.90 -13.44 5.24
N ASN A 67 9.13 -14.19 6.33
CA ASN A 67 8.54 -13.88 7.63
C ASN A 67 9.07 -12.55 8.18
N GLU A 68 10.38 -12.32 8.08
CA GLU A 68 11.01 -11.06 8.52
C GLU A 68 10.41 -9.86 7.75
N LEU A 69 10.24 -10.02 6.44
CA LEU A 69 9.67 -8.98 5.58
C LEU A 69 8.20 -8.69 5.94
N LEU A 70 7.40 -9.73 6.17
CA LEU A 70 5.99 -9.59 6.57
C LEU A 70 5.84 -8.94 7.95
N ASP A 71 6.62 -9.40 8.93
CA ASP A 71 6.59 -8.86 10.30
C ASP A 71 7.05 -7.41 10.34
N GLY A 72 8.08 -7.06 9.56
CA GLY A 72 8.60 -5.70 9.46
C GLY A 72 7.59 -4.73 8.82
N ALA A 73 6.87 -5.17 7.78
CA ALA A 73 5.82 -4.37 7.15
C ALA A 73 4.65 -4.15 8.13
N LEU A 74 4.20 -5.21 8.80
CA LEU A 74 3.09 -5.16 9.76
C LEU A 74 3.40 -4.21 10.94
N LYS A 75 4.59 -4.31 11.53
CA LYS A 75 5.02 -3.42 12.63
C LYS A 75 5.10 -1.95 12.21
N SER A 76 5.36 -1.69 10.93
CA SER A 76 5.46 -0.33 10.38
C SER A 76 4.10 0.27 10.02
N GLY A 77 3.02 -0.49 10.15
CA GLY A 77 1.67 -0.08 9.75
C GLY A 77 1.54 0.18 8.25
N LEU A 78 2.37 -0.51 7.46
CA LEU A 78 2.43 -0.45 6.00
C LEU A 78 1.56 -1.55 5.37
#